data_AF-J2T6B5-F1
#
_entry.id   AF-J2T6B5-F1
#
_cell.length_a   1.000
_cell.length_b   1.000
_cell.length_c   1.000
_cell.angle_alpha   90.00
_cell.angle_beta   90.00
_cell.angle_gamma   90.00
#
_symmetry.space_group_name_H-M   'P 1'
#
loop_
_entity.id
_entity.type
_entity.pdbx_description
1 polymer ?
#
loop_
_entity_poly.entity_id
_entity_poly.type
_entity_poly.pdbx_seq_one_letter_code
_entity_poly.pdbx_strand_id
1 'polypeptide(L)'
;MKKIILFLAWAGLVHAQAPAGYYSSANGLTGASLKTELSSIITSGHQDKGYSGLWTGYKTTDIDKTYENDGSIMDIYSEKPSGTDPYKYTPGTNQCGTYSVEGNCYNREHIVPQSLFSEAAPMVSDIHFIRATDGKVNGMRSNYPFGKVGTATFTSQNGSKLGNSVSSGYSGTVFEPIDEFKGDVARMIFYFVTRYQSKLSTFSSGNMLGSSTFPGLQTWELNVLLAWHNQDPVSQTEILRNNASYTFQGNRNPFIDNPSYVDQIWGSQQPSNDTQSPTTVTGLTVSGKTSSSVSLSWNASTDNVGVSSYAVYMNGSLKTTVSSTSATITALSASTSYTFYVVAKDAAGNSSSNSSTVSATTDSGTTTPPTNCVNETFETIPTGTSSSYSTRTWTNGGITWTATDARTDQTISNKAITVRDGSLKSSSSANGIGSLTVTTQLKFSGSNGTFNVLVNGTQVGTIPYSTTATTTTINNINVSGNVTVTLDNNSASNRVAIDNLSWACYSGTAKQSNTVSSELKIEAETLQVYPNPISNQEIFVKGDTKNIQKAEIYNLQGKVMQTVDQPFKNSRNSIRIKSLEQGIYLLKLDQSTLKFIVK
;
A
#
# COMPACT_ATOMS: atom_id res chain seq x y z
N MET A 1 -54.08 -0.21 23.32
CA MET A 1 -52.84 -1.00 23.50
C MET A 1 -52.80 -2.13 22.47
N LYS A 2 -52.20 -1.91 21.30
CA LYS A 2 -51.98 -2.96 20.30
C LYS A 2 -50.53 -3.43 20.45
N LYS A 3 -50.34 -4.67 20.91
CA LYS A 3 -49.02 -5.31 21.03
C LYS A 3 -48.57 -5.75 19.63
N ILE A 4 -47.50 -5.14 19.13
CA ILE A 4 -46.80 -5.59 17.93
C ILE A 4 -45.87 -6.73 18.37
N ILE A 5 -46.17 -7.95 17.91
CA ILE A 5 -45.30 -9.11 18.10
C ILE A 5 -44.29 -9.08 16.95
N LEU A 6 -43.04 -8.75 17.28
CA LEU A 6 -41.93 -8.77 16.35
C LEU A 6 -41.43 -10.22 16.22
N PHE A 7 -41.69 -10.86 15.09
CA PHE A 7 -41.06 -12.13 14.74
C PHE A 7 -39.60 -11.85 14.33
N LEU A 8 -38.64 -12.15 15.21
CA LEU A 8 -37.24 -12.28 14.80
C LEU A 8 -37.10 -13.60 14.03
N ALA A 9 -36.96 -13.51 12.72
CA ALA A 9 -36.47 -14.62 11.91
C ALA A 9 -34.98 -14.81 12.21
N TRP A 10 -34.65 -15.82 13.02
CA TRP A 10 -33.28 -16.23 13.24
C TRP A 10 -32.82 -17.02 12.02
N ALA A 11 -32.06 -16.38 11.13
CA ALA A 11 -31.34 -17.08 10.07
C ALA A 11 -30.22 -17.88 10.75
N GLY A 12 -30.47 -19.17 11.00
CA GLY A 12 -29.44 -20.09 11.48
C GLY A 12 -28.32 -20.18 10.45
N LEU A 13 -27.12 -19.72 10.81
CA LEU A 13 -25.89 -20.03 10.10
C LEU A 13 -25.74 -21.56 10.10
N VAL A 14 -25.90 -22.19 8.94
CA VAL A 14 -25.74 -23.64 8.80
C VAL A 14 -24.25 -23.96 8.87
N HIS A 15 -23.72 -24.14 10.08
CA HIS A 15 -22.39 -24.74 10.26
C HIS A 15 -22.55 -26.26 10.12
N ALA A 16 -22.28 -26.80 8.92
CA ALA A 16 -21.94 -28.21 8.87
C ALA A 16 -20.53 -28.35 9.48
N GLN A 17 -20.46 -28.90 10.69
CA GLN A 17 -19.24 -29.39 11.31
C GLN A 17 -19.16 -30.91 11.11
N ALA A 18 -18.07 -31.55 11.53
CA ALA A 18 -17.98 -33.01 11.47
C ALA A 18 -19.23 -33.67 12.12
N PRO A 19 -19.70 -34.82 11.61
CA PRO A 19 -20.85 -35.50 12.20
C PRO A 19 -20.69 -35.70 13.71
N ALA A 20 -21.80 -35.68 14.44
CA ALA A 20 -21.77 -35.92 15.88
C ALA A 20 -21.07 -37.26 16.18
N GLY A 21 -20.08 -37.22 17.08
CA GLY A 21 -19.29 -38.39 17.46
C GLY A 21 -18.20 -38.82 16.46
N TYR A 22 -17.99 -38.09 15.36
CA TYR A 22 -17.02 -38.46 14.33
C TYR A 22 -15.58 -38.63 14.86
N TYR A 23 -15.21 -37.88 15.91
CA TYR A 23 -13.90 -37.94 16.56
C TYR A 23 -13.91 -38.56 17.96
N SER A 24 -14.99 -39.22 18.39
CA SER A 24 -15.14 -39.69 19.77
C SER A 24 -14.02 -40.64 20.24
N SER A 25 -13.48 -41.48 19.35
CA SER A 25 -12.39 -42.39 19.69
C SER A 25 -11.04 -41.70 19.89
N ALA A 26 -10.88 -40.47 19.38
CA ALA A 26 -9.67 -39.67 19.55
C ALA A 26 -9.62 -38.90 20.89
N ASN A 27 -10.72 -38.88 21.65
CA ASN A 27 -10.83 -38.10 22.88
C ASN A 27 -9.79 -38.53 23.93
N GLY A 28 -9.02 -37.54 24.42
CA GLY A 28 -8.03 -37.74 25.48
C GLY A 28 -6.68 -38.33 25.01
N LEU A 29 -6.53 -38.63 23.72
CA LEU A 29 -5.25 -39.05 23.15
C LEU A 29 -4.37 -37.84 22.82
N THR A 30 -3.04 -38.03 22.82
CA THR A 30 -2.04 -37.03 22.39
C THR A 30 -0.88 -37.71 21.65
N GLY A 31 0.01 -36.94 21.03
CA GLY A 31 1.21 -37.45 20.38
C GLY A 31 0.93 -38.49 19.28
N ALA A 32 1.76 -39.52 19.23
CA ALA A 32 1.66 -40.58 18.24
C ALA A 32 0.36 -41.41 18.33
N SER A 33 -0.24 -41.55 19.52
CA SER A 33 -1.50 -42.31 19.68
C SER A 33 -2.68 -41.55 19.08
N LEU A 34 -2.76 -40.22 19.31
CA LEU A 34 -3.76 -39.38 18.65
C LEU A 34 -3.61 -39.40 17.12
N LYS A 35 -2.37 -39.23 16.62
CA LYS A 35 -2.11 -39.34 15.16
C LYS A 35 -2.57 -40.67 14.59
N THR A 36 -2.35 -41.76 15.33
CA THR A 36 -2.74 -43.10 14.89
C THR A 36 -4.25 -43.29 14.87
N GLU A 37 -4.95 -42.80 15.89
CA GLU A 37 -6.41 -42.86 15.93
C GLU A 37 -7.05 -42.02 14.82
N LEU A 38 -6.55 -40.79 14.59
CA LEU A 38 -7.01 -39.96 13.48
C LEU A 38 -6.76 -40.62 12.11
N SER A 39 -5.63 -41.32 11.93
CA SER A 39 -5.36 -42.10 10.72
C SER A 39 -6.45 -43.17 10.48
N SER A 40 -6.87 -43.88 11.54
CA SER A 40 -7.95 -44.88 11.49
C SER A 40 -9.29 -44.24 11.10
N ILE A 41 -9.67 -43.13 11.74
CA ILE A 41 -10.91 -42.38 11.47
C ILE A 41 -10.94 -41.90 10.00
N ILE A 42 -9.85 -41.27 9.54
CA ILE A 42 -9.75 -40.77 8.17
C ILE A 42 -9.85 -41.92 7.16
N THR A 43 -9.12 -43.01 7.39
CA THR A 43 -9.06 -44.15 6.48
C THR A 43 -10.42 -44.84 6.37
N SER A 44 -11.13 -44.99 7.48
CA SER A 44 -12.44 -45.66 7.53
C SER A 44 -13.53 -44.93 6.74
N GLY A 45 -13.50 -43.59 6.71
CA GLY A 45 -14.49 -42.80 5.99
C GLY A 45 -14.21 -42.62 4.49
N HIS A 46 -12.98 -42.85 4.04
CA HIS A 46 -12.56 -42.45 2.71
C HIS A 46 -13.11 -43.34 1.59
N GLN A 47 -13.60 -42.70 0.54
CA GLN A 47 -14.03 -43.30 -0.71
C GLN A 47 -13.19 -42.74 -1.86
N ASP A 48 -12.39 -43.60 -2.50
CA ASP A 48 -11.62 -43.21 -3.68
C ASP A 48 -12.57 -42.96 -4.85
N LYS A 49 -12.58 -41.73 -5.37
CA LYS A 49 -13.38 -41.34 -6.54
C LYS A 49 -12.58 -41.39 -7.85
N GLY A 50 -11.34 -41.88 -7.78
CA GLY A 50 -10.43 -41.96 -8.92
C GLY A 50 -9.89 -40.59 -9.35
N TYR A 51 -8.80 -40.61 -10.11
CA TYR A 51 -8.09 -39.39 -10.50
C TYR A 51 -8.93 -38.44 -11.38
N SER A 52 -9.76 -38.99 -12.27
CA SER A 52 -10.71 -38.20 -13.07
C SER A 52 -11.86 -37.63 -12.24
N GLY A 53 -12.21 -38.26 -11.11
CA GLY A 53 -13.26 -37.81 -10.21
C GLY A 53 -12.97 -36.46 -9.57
N LEU A 54 -11.70 -36.10 -9.39
CA LEU A 54 -11.26 -34.81 -8.85
C LEU A 54 -11.88 -33.62 -9.61
N TRP A 55 -12.00 -33.71 -10.94
CA TRP A 55 -12.65 -32.66 -11.75
C TRP A 55 -14.11 -32.42 -11.39
N THR A 56 -14.80 -33.45 -10.93
CA THR A 56 -16.17 -33.33 -10.43
C THR A 56 -16.16 -32.74 -9.03
N GLY A 57 -15.21 -33.15 -8.18
CA GLY A 57 -15.02 -32.60 -6.83
C GLY A 57 -14.84 -31.08 -6.82
N TYR A 58 -13.93 -30.55 -7.67
CA TYR A 58 -13.60 -29.12 -7.70
C TYR A 58 -14.79 -28.20 -8.00
N LYS A 59 -15.84 -28.69 -8.66
CA LYS A 59 -17.08 -27.94 -8.88
C LYS A 59 -17.80 -27.58 -7.57
N THR A 60 -17.36 -28.16 -6.45
CA THR A 60 -17.93 -27.94 -5.11
C THR A 60 -16.88 -27.61 -4.06
N THR A 61 -15.69 -28.23 -4.11
CA THR A 61 -14.65 -28.12 -3.07
C THR A 61 -13.76 -26.90 -3.21
N ASP A 62 -13.50 -26.46 -4.43
CA ASP A 62 -12.53 -25.41 -4.74
C ASP A 62 -13.24 -24.26 -5.45
N ILE A 63 -14.37 -23.82 -4.91
CA ILE A 63 -15.17 -22.69 -5.41
C ILE A 63 -14.94 -21.50 -4.49
N ASP A 64 -14.63 -20.34 -5.05
CA ASP A 64 -14.57 -19.10 -4.28
C ASP A 64 -15.97 -18.67 -3.85
N LYS A 65 -16.15 -18.67 -2.52
CA LYS A 65 -17.37 -18.29 -1.83
C LYS A 65 -17.13 -17.25 -0.73
N THR A 66 -15.91 -16.73 -0.63
CA THR A 66 -15.43 -16.05 0.59
C THR A 66 -14.66 -14.78 0.33
N TYR A 67 -13.90 -14.69 -0.77
CA TYR A 67 -13.20 -13.45 -1.14
C TYR A 67 -14.10 -12.61 -2.05
N GLU A 68 -13.96 -12.72 -3.36
CA GLU A 68 -14.88 -12.10 -4.32
C GLU A 68 -16.26 -12.77 -4.32
N ASN A 69 -16.32 -14.06 -3.93
CA ASN A 69 -17.54 -14.87 -3.93
C ASN A 69 -18.22 -14.85 -5.31
N ASP A 70 -17.41 -14.97 -6.37
CA ASP A 70 -17.87 -14.86 -7.74
C ASP A 70 -18.14 -16.22 -8.41
N GLY A 71 -17.95 -17.32 -7.67
CA GLY A 71 -18.19 -18.69 -8.11
C GLY A 71 -17.09 -19.26 -9.03
N SER A 72 -15.97 -18.56 -9.17
CA SER A 72 -14.78 -19.08 -9.84
C SER A 72 -14.06 -20.14 -8.99
N ILE A 73 -13.00 -20.74 -9.54
CA ILE A 73 -12.14 -21.65 -8.77
C ILE A 73 -11.38 -20.86 -7.70
N MET A 74 -11.45 -21.33 -6.44
CA MET A 74 -10.63 -20.87 -5.32
C MET A 74 -9.19 -21.37 -5.49
N ASP A 75 -8.42 -20.65 -6.28
CA ASP A 75 -7.04 -20.94 -6.62
C ASP A 75 -6.08 -20.19 -5.69
N ILE A 76 -5.42 -20.92 -4.79
CA ILE A 76 -4.46 -20.36 -3.82
C ILE A 76 -3.23 -19.69 -4.47
N TYR A 77 -3.04 -19.84 -5.79
CA TYR A 77 -1.96 -19.24 -6.57
C TYR A 77 -2.37 -18.01 -7.40
N SER A 78 -3.67 -17.73 -7.54
CA SER A 78 -4.17 -16.47 -8.11
C SER A 78 -4.76 -15.54 -7.06
N GLU A 79 -5.32 -16.13 -6.00
CA GLU A 79 -6.16 -15.44 -5.03
C GLU A 79 -5.43 -14.28 -4.34
N LYS A 80 -6.09 -13.11 -4.31
CA LYS A 80 -5.64 -11.88 -3.65
C LYS A 80 -6.66 -11.45 -2.59
N PRO A 81 -6.44 -11.78 -1.29
CA PRO A 81 -7.46 -11.62 -0.24
C PRO A 81 -8.04 -10.22 -0.03
N SER A 82 -7.37 -9.17 -0.51
CA SER A 82 -7.76 -7.77 -0.36
C SER A 82 -7.93 -7.02 -1.69
N GLY A 83 -8.00 -7.71 -2.82
CA GLY A 83 -8.19 -7.07 -4.12
C GLY A 83 -8.43 -8.06 -5.23
N THR A 84 -8.78 -7.57 -6.43
CA THR A 84 -9.19 -8.45 -7.51
C THR A 84 -8.09 -9.40 -7.97
N ASP A 85 -8.47 -10.66 -8.11
CA ASP A 85 -7.67 -11.70 -8.72
C ASP A 85 -7.12 -11.32 -10.11
N PRO A 86 -5.85 -11.69 -10.39
CA PRO A 86 -5.23 -11.40 -11.68
C PRO A 86 -5.92 -12.11 -12.86
N TYR A 87 -6.53 -13.26 -12.58
CA TYR A 87 -7.29 -14.08 -13.52
C TYR A 87 -8.19 -15.02 -12.72
N LYS A 88 -9.24 -15.52 -13.37
CA LYS A 88 -10.20 -16.41 -12.74
C LYS A 88 -10.60 -17.55 -13.65
N TYR A 89 -10.97 -18.67 -13.05
CA TYR A 89 -11.32 -19.88 -13.77
C TYR A 89 -12.77 -20.26 -13.55
N THR A 90 -13.49 -20.54 -14.64
CA THR A 90 -14.83 -21.10 -14.57
C THR A 90 -14.73 -22.61 -14.33
N PRO A 91 -15.32 -23.14 -13.23
CA PRO A 91 -15.30 -24.56 -12.94
C PRO A 91 -15.85 -25.40 -14.11
N GLY A 92 -15.10 -26.40 -14.55
CA GLY A 92 -15.48 -27.30 -15.64
C GLY A 92 -15.15 -26.81 -17.05
N THR A 93 -14.75 -25.55 -17.22
CA THR A 93 -14.43 -24.99 -18.56
C THR A 93 -12.92 -24.80 -18.74
N ASN A 94 -12.25 -24.22 -17.75
CA ASN A 94 -10.82 -23.89 -17.86
C ASN A 94 -9.90 -25.01 -17.32
N GLN A 95 -10.26 -26.28 -17.51
CA GLN A 95 -9.48 -27.44 -17.05
C GLN A 95 -8.45 -27.84 -18.11
N CYS A 96 -7.16 -27.91 -17.78
CA CYS A 96 -6.17 -28.39 -18.75
C CYS A 96 -4.89 -28.99 -18.14
N GLY A 97 -4.05 -29.58 -19.01
CA GLY A 97 -2.71 -30.07 -18.67
C GLY A 97 -1.58 -29.40 -19.45
N THR A 98 -1.87 -28.33 -20.21
CA THR A 98 -0.87 -27.62 -21.04
C THR A 98 -1.03 -26.12 -20.88
N TYR A 99 0.00 -25.47 -20.36
CA TYR A 99 0.00 -24.06 -19.99
C TYR A 99 1.40 -23.48 -20.23
N SER A 100 1.46 -22.21 -20.65
CA SER A 100 2.74 -21.51 -20.87
C SER A 100 2.86 -20.25 -20.02
N VAL A 101 1.74 -19.63 -19.68
CA VAL A 101 1.64 -18.44 -18.82
C VAL A 101 0.54 -18.63 -17.77
N GLU A 102 0.63 -17.86 -16.68
CA GLU A 102 -0.43 -17.79 -15.68
C GLU A 102 -1.75 -17.32 -16.30
N GLY A 103 -2.88 -17.82 -15.79
CA GLY A 103 -4.22 -17.50 -16.31
C GLY A 103 -4.67 -18.37 -17.48
N ASN A 104 -3.87 -19.32 -17.97
CA ASN A 104 -4.26 -20.20 -19.07
C ASN A 104 -5.38 -21.17 -18.71
N CYS A 105 -5.20 -21.87 -17.60
CA CYS A 105 -6.11 -22.91 -17.14
C CYS A 105 -5.73 -23.32 -15.72
N TYR A 106 -6.65 -23.98 -15.02
CA TYR A 106 -6.33 -24.65 -13.78
C TYR A 106 -6.05 -26.14 -13.98
N ASN A 107 -5.16 -26.68 -13.16
CA ASN A 107 -4.77 -28.08 -13.11
C ASN A 107 -4.85 -28.60 -11.65
N ARG A 108 -4.55 -29.88 -11.47
CA ARG A 108 -4.53 -30.57 -10.18
C ARG A 108 -3.17 -30.38 -9.52
N GLU A 109 -3.14 -29.61 -8.45
CA GLU A 109 -1.96 -29.41 -7.62
C GLU A 109 -1.96 -30.43 -6.49
N HIS A 110 -1.02 -31.39 -6.56
CA HIS A 110 -0.75 -32.30 -5.46
C HIS A 110 0.17 -31.61 -4.45
N ILE A 111 -0.40 -31.05 -3.39
CA ILE A 111 0.37 -30.33 -2.35
C ILE A 111 1.50 -31.21 -1.79
N VAL A 112 1.25 -32.51 -1.59
CA VAL A 112 2.32 -33.52 -1.48
C VAL A 112 2.56 -34.10 -2.88
N PRO A 113 3.72 -33.88 -3.52
CA PRO A 113 3.91 -34.22 -4.93
C PRO A 113 3.70 -35.71 -5.22
N GLN A 114 2.95 -36.02 -6.28
CA GLN A 114 2.63 -37.41 -6.65
C GLN A 114 3.85 -38.27 -7.00
N SER A 115 4.98 -37.65 -7.38
CA SER A 115 6.25 -38.34 -7.59
C SER A 115 6.80 -38.98 -6.31
N LEU A 116 6.42 -38.52 -5.12
CA LEU A 116 6.92 -39.05 -3.85
C LEU A 116 6.33 -40.42 -3.50
N PHE A 117 5.16 -40.74 -4.05
CA PHE A 117 4.43 -41.98 -3.80
C PHE A 117 4.10 -42.74 -5.10
N SER A 118 4.86 -42.48 -6.17
CA SER A 118 4.74 -43.16 -7.48
C SER A 118 3.32 -43.13 -8.06
N GLU A 119 2.60 -42.02 -7.88
CA GLU A 119 1.22 -41.84 -8.39
C GLU A 119 0.24 -42.92 -7.89
N ALA A 120 0.58 -43.60 -6.79
CA ALA A 120 -0.20 -44.73 -6.30
C ALA A 120 -1.59 -44.31 -5.79
N ALA A 121 -2.58 -45.17 -6.03
CA ALA A 121 -3.89 -45.05 -5.41
C ALA A 121 -3.86 -45.47 -3.93
N PRO A 122 -4.69 -44.88 -3.06
CA PRO A 122 -5.65 -43.82 -3.34
C PRO A 122 -5.07 -42.40 -3.16
N MET A 123 -3.74 -42.26 -3.00
CA MET A 123 -3.11 -40.95 -2.72
C MET A 123 -3.26 -39.99 -3.90
N VAL A 124 -3.08 -40.49 -5.12
CA VAL A 124 -3.15 -39.67 -6.33
C VAL A 124 -4.50 -38.98 -6.56
N SER A 125 -5.57 -39.43 -5.90
CA SER A 125 -6.97 -39.01 -6.11
C SER A 125 -7.67 -38.43 -4.87
N ASP A 126 -6.93 -38.17 -3.79
CA ASP A 126 -7.50 -37.67 -2.54
C ASP A 126 -7.67 -36.14 -2.54
N ILE A 127 -8.92 -35.69 -2.57
CA ILE A 127 -9.25 -34.26 -2.70
C ILE A 127 -8.78 -33.42 -1.49
N HIS A 128 -8.49 -34.01 -0.32
CA HIS A 128 -8.13 -33.22 0.86
C HIS A 128 -6.78 -32.53 0.73
N PHE A 129 -5.85 -33.06 -0.08
CA PHE A 129 -4.55 -32.41 -0.32
C PHE A 129 -4.31 -32.05 -1.79
N ILE A 130 -5.27 -32.32 -2.68
CA ILE A 130 -5.17 -31.97 -4.09
C ILE A 130 -6.10 -30.80 -4.38
N ARG A 131 -5.53 -29.66 -4.78
CA ARG A 131 -6.26 -28.41 -5.08
C ARG A 131 -6.42 -28.20 -6.58
N ALA A 132 -7.43 -27.43 -6.97
CA ALA A 132 -7.50 -26.85 -8.31
C ALA A 132 -6.76 -25.51 -8.32
N THR A 133 -5.66 -25.41 -9.06
CA THR A 133 -4.82 -24.20 -9.08
C THR A 133 -4.29 -23.88 -10.47
N ASP A 134 -3.78 -22.67 -10.66
CA ASP A 134 -3.14 -22.22 -11.90
C ASP A 134 -2.08 -23.23 -12.37
N GLY A 135 -2.23 -23.68 -13.62
CA GLY A 135 -1.34 -24.66 -14.20
C GLY A 135 0.11 -24.19 -14.26
N LYS A 136 0.36 -22.92 -14.62
CA LYS A 136 1.72 -22.38 -14.73
C LYS A 136 2.39 -22.31 -13.36
N VAL A 137 1.71 -21.81 -12.32
CA VAL A 137 2.27 -21.75 -10.97
C VAL A 137 2.50 -23.15 -10.39
N ASN A 138 1.56 -24.08 -10.57
CA ASN A 138 1.75 -25.52 -10.26
C ASN A 138 3.00 -26.08 -10.97
N GLY A 139 3.13 -25.84 -12.27
CA GLY A 139 4.30 -26.28 -13.04
C GLY A 139 5.63 -25.67 -12.57
N MET A 140 5.61 -24.41 -12.11
CA MET A 140 6.78 -23.78 -11.48
C MET A 140 7.09 -24.39 -10.11
N ARG A 141 6.06 -24.72 -9.31
CA ARG A 141 6.21 -25.37 -8.01
C ARG A 141 6.81 -26.77 -8.12
N SER A 142 6.52 -27.50 -9.20
CA SER A 142 7.13 -28.81 -9.50
C SER A 142 6.97 -29.79 -8.31
N ASN A 143 8.03 -30.49 -7.90
CA ASN A 143 8.06 -31.35 -6.73
C ASN A 143 8.80 -30.72 -5.53
N TYR A 144 8.98 -29.40 -5.52
CA TYR A 144 9.69 -28.73 -4.44
C TYR A 144 8.86 -28.71 -3.15
N PRO A 145 9.49 -28.91 -1.98
CA PRO A 145 8.82 -28.80 -0.69
C PRO A 145 8.41 -27.34 -0.41
N PHE A 146 7.51 -27.16 0.56
CA PHE A 146 7.06 -25.82 0.93
C PHE A 146 7.97 -25.24 2.00
N GLY A 147 8.33 -23.96 1.88
CA GLY A 147 9.28 -23.34 2.80
C GLY A 147 9.40 -21.85 2.59
N LYS A 148 10.16 -21.17 3.47
CA LYS A 148 10.39 -19.73 3.35
C LYS A 148 11.44 -19.46 2.27
N VAL A 149 11.09 -18.64 1.28
CA VAL A 149 11.99 -18.24 0.21
C VAL A 149 12.82 -17.03 0.66
N GLY A 150 14.14 -17.13 0.52
CA GLY A 150 15.05 -16.00 0.69
C GLY A 150 15.09 -15.11 -0.55
N THR A 151 15.70 -15.63 -1.62
CA THR A 151 15.75 -14.98 -2.93
C THR A 151 14.86 -15.74 -3.89
N ALA A 152 13.86 -15.05 -4.44
CA ALA A 152 12.94 -15.64 -5.40
C ALA A 152 13.59 -15.74 -6.79
N THR A 153 13.49 -16.92 -7.40
CA THR A 153 13.79 -17.16 -8.82
C THR A 153 12.52 -17.07 -9.69
N PHE A 154 11.35 -17.17 -9.06
CA PHE A 154 10.05 -16.92 -9.67
C PHE A 154 9.09 -16.32 -8.64
N THR A 155 8.20 -15.44 -9.09
CA THR A 155 7.10 -14.87 -8.29
C THR A 155 5.85 -14.84 -9.15
N SER A 156 4.80 -15.49 -8.68
CA SER A 156 3.49 -15.51 -9.31
C SER A 156 2.76 -14.18 -9.18
N GLN A 157 1.69 -13.98 -9.94
CA GLN A 157 0.92 -12.73 -9.92
C GLN A 157 0.20 -12.45 -8.58
N ASN A 158 -0.03 -13.47 -7.75
CA ASN A 158 -0.56 -13.28 -6.39
C ASN A 158 0.54 -13.03 -5.35
N GLY A 159 1.81 -13.30 -5.69
CA GLY A 159 2.96 -13.07 -4.83
C GLY A 159 3.57 -14.34 -4.22
N SER A 160 3.05 -15.53 -4.53
CA SER A 160 3.71 -16.81 -4.19
C SER A 160 5.05 -16.93 -4.90
N LYS A 161 6.05 -17.53 -4.25
CA LYS A 161 7.45 -17.50 -4.69
C LYS A 161 8.03 -18.90 -4.82
N LEU A 162 8.95 -19.06 -5.77
CA LEU A 162 9.89 -20.17 -5.82
C LEU A 162 11.29 -19.60 -5.64
N GLY A 163 12.14 -20.27 -4.86
CA GLY A 163 13.52 -19.81 -4.69
C GLY A 163 14.32 -20.62 -3.69
N ASN A 164 15.47 -20.08 -3.28
CA ASN A 164 16.30 -20.73 -2.27
C ASN A 164 15.61 -20.70 -0.90
N SER A 165 15.69 -21.80 -0.18
CA SER A 165 15.21 -21.89 1.20
C SER A 165 16.06 -21.03 2.13
N VAL A 166 15.38 -20.35 3.04
CA VAL A 166 15.95 -19.78 4.28
C VAL A 166 15.29 -20.38 5.52
N SER A 167 14.53 -21.47 5.36
CA SER A 167 14.03 -22.27 6.47
C SER A 167 15.19 -22.94 7.21
N SER A 168 15.22 -22.84 8.55
CA SER A 168 16.25 -23.50 9.35
C SER A 168 16.24 -25.01 9.10
N GLY A 169 17.42 -25.59 8.87
CA GLY A 169 17.57 -27.03 8.61
C GLY A 169 17.40 -27.48 7.15
N TYR A 170 17.12 -26.57 6.21
CA TYR A 170 17.05 -26.89 4.77
C TYR A 170 17.52 -25.74 3.87
N SER A 171 18.42 -26.03 2.93
CA SER A 171 19.03 -25.05 2.02
C SER A 171 18.73 -25.29 0.54
N GLY A 172 17.80 -26.20 0.24
CA GLY A 172 17.38 -26.51 -1.14
C GLY A 172 16.43 -25.46 -1.74
N THR A 173 15.78 -25.81 -2.85
CA THR A 173 14.73 -24.99 -3.46
C THR A 173 13.40 -25.28 -2.80
N VAL A 174 12.65 -24.24 -2.45
CA VAL A 174 11.31 -24.32 -1.84
C VAL A 174 10.32 -23.43 -2.58
N PHE A 175 9.05 -23.74 -2.43
CA PHE A 175 7.94 -22.88 -2.82
C PHE A 175 7.28 -22.25 -1.57
N GLU A 176 7.01 -20.96 -1.61
CA GLU A 176 6.34 -20.22 -0.53
C GLU A 176 5.01 -19.64 -1.07
N PRO A 177 3.84 -20.13 -0.61
CA PRO A 177 2.57 -19.47 -0.89
C PRO A 177 2.51 -18.13 -0.14
N ILE A 178 1.57 -17.26 -0.53
CA ILE A 178 1.30 -16.04 0.24
C ILE A 178 0.81 -16.37 1.66
N ASP A 179 0.91 -15.40 2.57
CA ASP A 179 0.67 -15.61 4.00
C ASP A 179 -0.74 -16.17 4.31
N GLU A 180 -1.75 -15.81 3.52
CA GLU A 180 -3.15 -16.28 3.66
C GLU A 180 -3.34 -17.79 3.45
N PHE A 181 -2.43 -18.48 2.77
CA PHE A 181 -2.60 -19.90 2.44
C PHE A 181 -1.53 -20.81 3.05
N LYS A 182 -0.73 -20.28 3.96
CA LYS A 182 0.35 -21.03 4.61
C LYS A 182 -0.21 -22.10 5.54
N GLY A 183 -1.23 -21.78 6.31
CA GLY A 183 -1.96 -22.67 7.20
C GLY A 183 -2.75 -23.73 6.44
N ASP A 184 -3.40 -23.35 5.33
CA ASP A 184 -4.05 -24.29 4.40
C ASP A 184 -3.09 -25.40 3.95
N VAL A 185 -1.92 -25.01 3.43
CA VAL A 185 -0.88 -25.92 2.97
C VAL A 185 -0.40 -26.82 4.12
N ALA A 186 -0.15 -26.24 5.30
CA ALA A 186 0.26 -27.00 6.47
C ALA A 186 -0.78 -28.07 6.87
N ARG A 187 -2.07 -27.70 6.96
CA ARG A 187 -3.14 -28.62 7.34
C ARG A 187 -3.39 -29.71 6.29
N MET A 188 -3.16 -29.44 5.00
CA MET A 188 -3.20 -30.46 3.94
C MET A 188 -2.04 -31.47 4.06
N ILE A 189 -0.84 -31.01 4.41
CA ILE A 189 0.32 -31.89 4.60
C ILE A 189 0.20 -32.70 5.90
N PHE A 190 -0.22 -32.10 7.02
CA PHE A 190 -0.50 -32.82 8.27
C PHE A 190 -1.53 -33.92 8.08
N TYR A 191 -2.58 -33.61 7.31
CA TYR A 191 -3.57 -34.59 6.89
C TYR A 191 -2.92 -35.76 6.13
N PHE A 192 -2.11 -35.48 5.10
CA PHE A 192 -1.47 -36.50 4.29
C PHE A 192 -0.59 -37.45 5.14
N VAL A 193 0.31 -36.90 5.96
CA VAL A 193 1.23 -37.72 6.77
C VAL A 193 0.53 -38.46 7.92
N THR A 194 -0.65 -38.01 8.31
CA THR A 194 -1.50 -38.72 9.29
C THR A 194 -2.25 -39.86 8.62
N ARG A 195 -2.97 -39.57 7.54
CA ARG A 195 -3.75 -40.57 6.81
C ARG A 195 -2.87 -41.70 6.30
N TYR A 196 -1.77 -41.39 5.63
CA TYR A 196 -0.92 -42.36 4.96
C TYR A 196 0.28 -42.81 5.80
N GLN A 197 0.21 -42.65 7.13
CA GLN A 197 1.34 -42.93 8.02
C GLN A 197 1.96 -44.33 7.85
N SER A 198 1.14 -45.35 7.55
CA SER A 198 1.60 -46.74 7.38
C SER A 198 2.36 -46.97 6.07
N LYS A 199 2.29 -46.02 5.13
CA LYS A 199 2.95 -46.06 3.83
C LYS A 199 4.18 -45.15 3.75
N LEU A 200 4.44 -44.29 4.73
CA LEU A 200 5.53 -43.30 4.70
C LEU A 200 6.91 -43.93 4.44
N SER A 201 7.18 -45.11 4.98
CA SER A 201 8.43 -45.84 4.75
C SER A 201 8.65 -46.29 3.30
N THR A 202 7.59 -46.29 2.48
CA THR A 202 7.64 -46.64 1.06
C THR A 202 7.78 -45.43 0.14
N PHE A 203 7.65 -44.21 0.69
CA PHE A 203 7.70 -42.98 -0.09
C PHE A 203 9.12 -42.45 -0.18
N SER A 204 9.41 -41.74 -1.27
CA SER A 204 10.59 -40.87 -1.32
C SER A 204 10.40 -39.70 -0.37
N SER A 205 11.46 -39.25 0.30
CA SER A 205 11.34 -38.13 1.25
C SER A 205 10.92 -36.84 0.57
N GLY A 206 11.37 -36.60 -0.67
CA GLY A 206 11.23 -35.29 -1.31
C GLY A 206 11.85 -34.14 -0.50
N ASN A 207 12.71 -34.47 0.47
CA ASN A 207 13.16 -33.60 1.55
C ASN A 207 12.05 -33.06 2.48
N MET A 208 10.79 -33.47 2.35
CA MET A 208 9.68 -33.05 3.25
C MET A 208 9.17 -34.18 4.15
N LEU A 209 9.02 -35.39 3.61
CA LEU A 209 8.45 -36.54 4.30
C LEU A 209 9.51 -37.24 5.17
N GLY A 210 9.09 -37.69 6.35
CA GLY A 210 9.85 -38.63 7.16
C GLY A 210 9.63 -40.07 6.67
N SER A 211 10.55 -40.98 6.99
CA SER A 211 10.42 -42.41 6.69
C SER A 211 9.74 -43.22 7.80
N SER A 212 9.46 -42.61 8.95
CA SER A 212 8.78 -43.21 10.10
C SER A 212 7.32 -42.76 10.21
N THR A 213 6.50 -43.50 10.94
CA THR A 213 5.11 -43.14 11.24
C THR A 213 4.99 -41.86 12.08
N PHE A 214 5.97 -41.58 12.95
CA PHE A 214 6.01 -40.39 13.78
C PHE A 214 7.44 -39.78 13.80
N PRO A 215 7.59 -38.46 13.61
CA PRO A 215 6.53 -37.47 13.41
C PRO A 215 5.91 -37.51 11.99
N GLY A 216 6.50 -38.26 11.06
CA GLY A 216 6.03 -38.42 9.68
C GLY A 216 6.54 -37.37 8.69
N LEU A 217 7.28 -36.37 9.18
CA LEU A 217 7.89 -35.29 8.42
C LEU A 217 9.38 -35.19 8.78
N GLN A 218 10.17 -34.60 7.89
CA GLN A 218 11.51 -34.12 8.24
C GLN A 218 11.37 -33.01 9.30
N THR A 219 12.32 -32.92 10.24
CA THR A 219 12.26 -31.95 11.34
C THR A 219 12.11 -30.51 10.85
N TRP A 220 12.85 -30.13 9.81
CA TRP A 220 12.80 -28.77 9.28
C TRP A 220 11.43 -28.44 8.68
N GLU A 221 10.84 -29.36 7.92
CA GLU A 221 9.52 -29.19 7.30
C GLU A 221 8.45 -29.12 8.39
N LEU A 222 8.52 -30.03 9.38
CA LEU A 222 7.62 -30.02 10.53
C LEU A 222 7.61 -28.66 11.23
N ASN A 223 8.78 -28.05 11.45
CA ASN A 223 8.90 -26.74 12.08
C ASN A 223 8.26 -25.63 11.25
N VAL A 224 8.47 -25.62 9.93
CA VAL A 224 7.84 -24.66 9.00
C VAL A 224 6.32 -24.79 9.06
N LEU A 225 5.79 -26.01 8.93
CA LEU A 225 4.35 -26.24 8.85
C LEU A 225 3.64 -25.92 10.17
N LEU A 226 4.28 -26.19 11.31
CA LEU A 226 3.73 -25.83 12.61
C LEU A 226 3.72 -24.31 12.82
N ALA A 227 4.78 -23.62 12.40
CA ALA A 227 4.81 -22.16 12.42
C ALA A 227 3.71 -21.55 11.51
N TRP A 228 3.54 -22.09 10.31
CA TRP A 228 2.52 -21.65 9.36
C TRP A 228 1.11 -21.92 9.86
N HIS A 229 0.85 -23.09 10.46
CA HIS A 229 -0.43 -23.42 11.08
C HIS A 229 -0.83 -22.42 12.18
N ASN A 230 0.14 -21.96 12.98
CA ASN A 230 -0.10 -21.00 14.06
C ASN A 230 -0.27 -19.56 13.55
N GLN A 231 0.43 -19.20 12.47
CA GLN A 231 0.37 -17.86 11.87
C GLN A 231 -0.89 -17.63 11.05
N ASP A 232 -1.40 -18.69 10.42
CA ASP A 232 -2.58 -18.68 9.56
C ASP A 232 -3.64 -19.67 10.10
N PRO A 233 -4.53 -19.20 11.01
CA PRO A 233 -5.60 -20.01 11.59
C PRO A 233 -6.58 -20.55 10.54
N VAL A 234 -7.40 -21.53 10.93
CA VAL A 234 -8.41 -22.11 10.02
C VAL A 234 -9.35 -21.03 9.50
N SER A 235 -9.45 -20.90 8.18
CA SER A 235 -10.31 -19.93 7.51
C SER A 235 -11.71 -20.48 7.22
N GLN A 236 -12.67 -19.58 6.93
CA GLN A 236 -14.00 -20.01 6.49
C GLN A 236 -13.95 -20.77 5.16
N THR A 237 -13.00 -20.41 4.27
CA THR A 237 -12.74 -21.08 3.00
C THR A 237 -12.39 -22.55 3.21
N GLU A 238 -11.50 -22.84 4.16
CA GLU A 238 -11.13 -24.21 4.51
C GLU A 238 -12.29 -25.00 5.13
N ILE A 239 -13.09 -24.38 5.98
CA ILE A 239 -14.27 -25.04 6.58
C ILE A 239 -15.25 -25.45 5.46
N LEU A 240 -15.55 -24.53 4.53
CA LEU A 240 -16.43 -24.82 3.39
C LEU A 240 -15.85 -25.92 2.50
N ARG A 241 -14.55 -25.87 2.23
CA ARG A 241 -13.85 -26.90 1.46
C ARG A 241 -13.89 -28.25 2.16
N ASN A 242 -13.61 -28.32 3.46
CA ASN A 242 -13.64 -29.57 4.23
C ASN A 242 -15.03 -30.20 4.25
N ASN A 243 -16.09 -29.38 4.31
CA ASN A 243 -17.48 -29.82 4.20
C ASN A 243 -17.81 -30.39 2.83
N ALA A 244 -17.41 -29.71 1.76
CA ALA A 244 -17.61 -30.18 0.39
C ALA A 244 -16.80 -31.46 0.14
N SER A 245 -15.55 -31.52 0.61
CA SER A 245 -14.68 -32.70 0.51
C SER A 245 -15.26 -33.90 1.26
N TYR A 246 -15.86 -33.70 2.44
CA TYR A 246 -16.58 -34.76 3.15
C TYR A 246 -17.75 -35.30 2.33
N THR A 247 -18.53 -34.42 1.70
CA THR A 247 -19.63 -34.82 0.82
C THR A 247 -19.12 -35.60 -0.39
N PHE A 248 -17.95 -35.22 -0.94
CA PHE A 248 -17.37 -35.83 -2.11
C PHE A 248 -16.71 -37.19 -1.82
N GLN A 249 -15.84 -37.30 -0.82
CA GLN A 249 -15.03 -38.50 -0.55
C GLN A 249 -15.30 -39.19 0.79
N GLY A 250 -16.24 -38.72 1.60
CA GLY A 250 -16.74 -39.42 2.79
C GLY A 250 -15.91 -39.30 4.07
N ASN A 251 -14.71 -38.70 4.00
CA ASN A 251 -13.87 -38.43 5.16
C ASN A 251 -13.55 -36.95 5.33
N ARG A 252 -13.14 -36.56 6.54
CA ARG A 252 -12.80 -35.19 6.95
C ARG A 252 -11.29 -34.98 7.06
N ASN A 253 -10.83 -33.73 6.93
CA ASN A 253 -9.53 -33.31 7.44
C ASN A 253 -9.67 -32.88 8.91
N PRO A 254 -9.15 -33.65 9.88
CA PRO A 254 -9.31 -33.35 11.30
C PRO A 254 -8.60 -32.07 11.75
N PHE A 255 -7.58 -31.63 11.02
CA PHE A 255 -6.81 -30.43 11.37
C PHE A 255 -7.51 -29.13 10.98
N ILE A 256 -8.55 -29.22 10.14
CA ILE A 256 -9.49 -28.12 9.87
C ILE A 256 -10.61 -28.12 10.92
N ASP A 257 -11.14 -29.30 11.25
CA ASP A 257 -12.25 -29.41 12.23
C ASP A 257 -11.83 -29.13 13.67
N ASN A 258 -10.61 -29.54 14.02
CA ASN A 258 -10.05 -29.41 15.36
C ASN A 258 -8.57 -29.00 15.23
N PRO A 259 -8.27 -27.71 14.94
CA PRO A 259 -6.90 -27.26 14.72
C PRO A 259 -5.96 -27.53 15.91
N SER A 260 -6.49 -27.58 17.14
CA SER A 260 -5.71 -27.96 18.33
C SER A 260 -5.09 -29.35 18.27
N TYR A 261 -5.57 -30.26 17.40
CA TYR A 261 -4.94 -31.56 17.21
C TYR A 261 -3.52 -31.47 16.66
N VAL A 262 -3.18 -30.40 15.93
CA VAL A 262 -1.81 -30.19 15.46
C VAL A 262 -0.87 -30.07 16.67
N ASP A 263 -1.20 -29.22 17.64
CA ASP A 263 -0.45 -29.04 18.88
C ASP A 263 -0.50 -30.30 19.78
N GLN A 264 -1.66 -30.95 19.89
CA GLN A 264 -1.76 -32.17 20.69
C GLN A 264 -0.92 -33.34 20.14
N ILE A 265 -0.66 -33.38 18.83
CA ILE A 265 0.16 -34.43 18.19
C ILE A 265 1.64 -34.04 18.15
N TRP A 266 1.94 -32.86 17.61
CA TRP A 266 3.31 -32.43 17.31
C TRP A 266 3.77 -31.26 18.18
N GLY A 267 2.96 -30.77 19.12
CA GLY A 267 3.33 -29.66 20.01
C GLY A 267 4.57 -29.96 20.86
N SER A 268 4.90 -31.22 21.13
CA SER A 268 6.17 -31.64 21.75
C SER A 268 7.33 -31.88 20.76
N GLN A 269 6.99 -31.93 19.47
CA GLN A 269 7.91 -32.10 18.33
C GLN A 269 8.18 -30.79 17.62
N GLN A 270 7.38 -29.76 17.88
CA GLN A 270 7.93 -28.42 17.96
C GLN A 270 9.21 -28.52 18.78
N PRO A 271 10.19 -27.67 18.52
CA PRO A 271 11.14 -27.32 19.54
C PRO A 271 10.34 -26.66 20.67
N SER A 272 9.63 -27.47 21.47
CA SER A 272 8.71 -27.10 22.55
C SER A 272 9.48 -26.86 23.85
N ASN A 273 10.77 -26.60 23.69
CA ASN A 273 11.71 -26.00 24.62
C ASN A 273 12.45 -24.87 23.91
N ASP A 274 11.92 -24.35 22.79
CA ASP A 274 12.43 -23.10 22.28
C ASP A 274 12.02 -21.99 23.24
N THR A 275 12.81 -21.87 24.28
CA THR A 275 12.84 -20.77 25.22
C THR A 275 13.90 -19.76 24.80
N GLN A 276 14.64 -20.04 23.73
CA GLN A 276 15.67 -19.16 23.24
C GLN A 276 14.99 -18.07 22.44
N SER A 277 15.21 -16.83 22.85
CA SER A 277 14.72 -15.70 22.09
C SER A 277 15.58 -15.51 20.85
N PRO A 278 15.00 -15.05 19.73
CA PRO A 278 15.76 -14.60 18.58
C PRO A 278 16.86 -13.63 18.97
N THR A 279 17.97 -13.63 18.22
CA THR A 279 19.02 -12.63 18.40
C THR A 279 18.45 -11.23 18.21
N THR A 280 18.94 -10.29 19.02
CA THR A 280 18.55 -8.88 18.92
C THR A 280 18.74 -8.37 17.50
N VAL A 281 17.75 -7.66 16.97
CA VAL A 281 17.86 -7.03 15.64
C VAL A 281 19.06 -6.09 15.62
N THR A 282 19.97 -6.29 14.66
CA THR A 282 21.16 -5.46 14.44
C THR A 282 21.04 -4.67 13.14
N GLY A 283 21.84 -3.61 13.00
CA GLY A 283 21.88 -2.83 11.76
C GLY A 283 20.59 -2.06 11.45
N LEU A 284 19.73 -1.83 12.45
CA LEU A 284 18.55 -0.99 12.26
C LEU A 284 19.00 0.40 11.81
N THR A 285 18.51 0.82 10.65
CA THR A 285 18.85 2.08 9.99
C THR A 285 17.61 2.67 9.31
N VAL A 286 17.63 3.99 9.15
CA VAL A 286 16.65 4.70 8.32
C VAL A 286 17.14 4.62 6.87
N SER A 287 16.45 3.85 6.03
CA SER A 287 16.79 3.65 4.63
C SER A 287 16.20 4.71 3.70
N GLY A 288 15.17 5.42 4.17
CA GLY A 288 14.55 6.52 3.45
C GLY A 288 13.60 7.28 4.35
N LYS A 289 13.30 8.52 3.97
CA LYS A 289 12.27 9.32 4.61
C LYS A 289 11.67 10.29 3.59
N THR A 290 10.42 10.67 3.85
CA THR A 290 9.72 11.75 3.15
C THR A 290 9.11 12.68 4.19
N SER A 291 8.29 13.64 3.76
CA SER A 291 7.48 14.45 4.66
C SER A 291 6.40 13.69 5.40
N SER A 292 6.00 12.51 4.93
CA SER A 292 4.89 11.74 5.51
C SER A 292 5.20 10.26 5.73
N SER A 293 6.46 9.85 5.55
CA SER A 293 6.87 8.47 5.76
C SER A 293 8.33 8.35 6.21
N VAL A 294 8.63 7.24 6.87
CA VAL A 294 9.98 6.79 7.20
C VAL A 294 10.09 5.32 6.81
N SER A 295 11.12 5.00 6.03
CA SER A 295 11.49 3.63 5.68
C SER A 295 12.67 3.19 6.52
N LEU A 296 12.58 1.96 7.04
CA LEU A 296 13.53 1.33 7.93
C LEU A 296 14.04 0.04 7.30
N SER A 297 15.31 -0.29 7.53
CA SER A 297 15.91 -1.58 7.18
C SER A 297 16.80 -2.08 8.31
N TRP A 298 16.91 -3.40 8.46
CA TRP A 298 17.76 -4.05 9.46
C TRP A 298 18.33 -5.37 8.94
N ASN A 299 19.29 -5.94 9.67
CA ASN A 299 19.80 -7.27 9.40
C ASN A 299 18.84 -8.33 9.94
N ALA A 300 18.72 -9.47 9.25
CA ALA A 300 17.93 -10.59 9.74
C ALA A 300 18.47 -11.06 11.11
N SER A 301 17.57 -11.17 12.08
CA SER A 301 17.83 -11.91 13.31
C SER A 301 17.93 -13.40 13.01
N THR A 302 18.66 -14.10 13.85
CA THR A 302 18.83 -15.55 13.81
C THR A 302 18.21 -16.15 15.06
N ASP A 303 17.81 -17.40 14.95
CA ASP A 303 17.23 -18.15 16.03
C ASP A 303 17.54 -19.64 15.79
N ASN A 304 17.53 -20.47 16.83
CA ASN A 304 17.76 -21.92 16.71
C ASN A 304 16.67 -22.61 15.86
N VAL A 305 15.46 -22.07 15.82
CA VAL A 305 14.33 -22.59 15.05
C VAL A 305 14.03 -21.67 13.88
N GLY A 306 13.93 -20.37 14.16
CA GLY A 306 13.75 -19.35 13.14
C GLY A 306 12.93 -18.16 13.60
N VAL A 307 13.19 -17.03 12.96
CA VAL A 307 12.46 -15.78 13.21
C VAL A 307 11.21 -15.73 12.36
N SER A 308 10.06 -15.61 13.03
CA SER A 308 8.72 -15.53 12.45
C SER A 308 8.43 -14.12 11.93
N SER A 309 8.65 -13.10 12.76
CA SER A 309 8.29 -11.71 12.43
C SER A 309 9.13 -10.67 13.18
N TYR A 310 8.98 -9.41 12.78
CA TYR A 310 9.58 -8.24 13.39
C TYR A 310 8.48 -7.24 13.79
N ALA A 311 8.38 -6.98 15.08
CA ALA A 311 7.49 -5.97 15.64
C ALA A 311 8.20 -4.61 15.66
N VAL A 312 7.68 -3.65 14.88
CA VAL A 312 8.24 -2.30 14.74
C VAL A 312 7.49 -1.35 15.67
N TYR A 313 8.21 -0.76 16.61
CA TYR A 313 7.68 0.21 17.55
C TYR A 313 8.02 1.63 17.13
N MET A 314 7.07 2.53 17.25
CA MET A 314 7.22 3.97 17.01
C MET A 314 6.83 4.73 18.28
N ASN A 315 7.73 5.57 18.80
CA ASN A 315 7.52 6.32 20.04
C ASN A 315 7.06 5.43 21.22
N GLY A 316 7.62 4.23 21.32
CA GLY A 316 7.32 3.25 22.39
C GLY A 316 6.04 2.43 22.18
N SER A 317 5.26 2.68 21.13
CA SER A 317 4.04 1.92 20.82
C SER A 317 4.22 1.03 19.59
N LEU A 318 3.65 -0.18 19.62
CA LEU A 318 3.68 -1.07 18.46
C LEU A 318 2.96 -0.41 17.29
N LYS A 319 3.67 -0.23 16.16
CA LYS A 319 3.12 0.41 14.97
C LYS A 319 2.69 -0.59 13.91
N THR A 320 3.52 -1.61 13.68
CA THR A 320 3.26 -2.67 12.71
C THR A 320 4.10 -3.91 13.02
N THR A 321 3.70 -5.05 12.46
CA THR A 321 4.50 -6.27 12.43
C THR A 321 4.75 -6.64 10.97
N VAL A 322 5.97 -7.03 10.62
CA VAL A 322 6.36 -7.44 9.26
C VAL A 322 7.19 -8.72 9.31
N SER A 323 7.15 -9.53 8.25
CA SER A 323 7.99 -10.74 8.10
C SER A 323 9.32 -10.45 7.38
N SER A 324 9.43 -9.30 6.70
CA SER A 324 10.61 -8.79 6.02
C SER A 324 11.59 -8.07 6.95
N THR A 325 12.83 -7.86 6.49
CA THR A 325 13.86 -7.08 7.21
C THR A 325 13.80 -5.57 6.92
N SER A 326 12.61 -5.09 6.55
CA SER A 326 12.34 -3.68 6.30
C SER A 326 10.87 -3.36 6.53
N ALA A 327 10.58 -2.10 6.84
CA ALA A 327 9.23 -1.57 6.99
C ALA A 327 9.17 -0.10 6.54
N THR A 328 8.03 0.32 5.98
CA THR A 328 7.75 1.74 5.74
C THR A 328 6.57 2.17 6.58
N ILE A 329 6.80 3.15 7.45
CA ILE A 329 5.77 3.77 8.28
C ILE A 329 5.27 5.02 7.55
N THR A 330 3.99 5.05 7.19
CA THR A 330 3.36 6.15 6.45
C THR A 330 2.41 6.95 7.34
N ALA A 331 1.77 7.97 6.75
CA ALA A 331 0.84 8.89 7.42
C ALA A 331 1.47 9.60 8.64
N LEU A 332 2.76 9.91 8.56
CA LEU A 332 3.48 10.66 9.57
C LEU A 332 3.32 12.16 9.35
N SER A 333 3.33 12.93 10.42
CA SER A 333 3.41 14.39 10.35
C SER A 333 4.80 14.82 9.85
N ALA A 334 4.83 15.84 9.00
CA ALA A 334 6.04 16.48 8.50
C ALA A 334 6.87 17.17 9.60
N SER A 335 8.17 17.35 9.36
CA SER A 335 9.12 17.97 10.30
C SER A 335 9.03 17.42 11.73
N THR A 336 8.61 16.17 11.89
CA THR A 336 8.33 15.57 13.19
C THR A 336 9.33 14.46 13.44
N SER A 337 9.96 14.49 14.62
CA SER A 337 10.91 13.44 15.03
C SER A 337 10.16 12.24 15.60
N TYR A 338 10.50 11.06 15.11
CA TYR A 338 10.00 9.77 15.59
C TYR A 338 11.17 8.89 16.00
N THR A 339 10.96 8.10 17.04
CA THR A 339 11.92 7.07 17.46
C THR A 339 11.39 5.69 17.09
N PHE A 340 12.29 4.82 16.62
CA PHE A 340 11.97 3.47 16.20
C PHE A 340 12.91 2.45 16.82
N TYR A 341 12.35 1.33 17.26
CA TYR A 341 13.09 0.12 17.56
C TYR A 341 12.32 -1.10 17.07
N VAL A 342 13.01 -2.21 16.88
CA VAL A 342 12.45 -3.44 16.34
C VAL A 342 12.72 -4.59 17.31
N VAL A 343 11.73 -5.48 17.45
CA VAL A 343 11.82 -6.72 18.23
C VAL A 343 11.57 -7.89 17.29
N ALA A 344 12.50 -8.83 17.22
CA ALA A 344 12.31 -10.08 16.49
C ALA A 344 11.48 -11.05 17.34
N LYS A 345 10.57 -11.78 16.70
CA LYS A 345 9.71 -12.79 17.32
C LYS A 345 9.82 -14.11 16.57
N ASP A 346 9.88 -15.22 17.29
CA ASP A 346 9.78 -16.56 16.71
C ASP A 346 8.31 -17.04 16.68
N ALA A 347 8.12 -18.29 16.27
CA ALA A 347 6.80 -18.93 16.24
C ALA A 347 6.38 -19.52 17.60
N ALA A 348 7.32 -19.69 18.55
CA ALA A 348 7.07 -20.16 19.91
C ALA A 348 6.60 -19.02 20.85
N GLY A 349 6.69 -17.77 20.40
CA GLY A 349 6.28 -16.57 21.12
C GLY A 349 7.41 -15.87 21.87
N ASN A 350 8.66 -16.33 21.76
CA ASN A 350 9.78 -15.60 22.37
C ASN A 350 10.06 -14.32 21.58
N SER A 351 10.56 -13.31 22.30
CA SER A 351 10.86 -12.00 21.75
C SER A 351 12.31 -11.66 22.06
N SER A 352 13.06 -11.18 21.06
CA SER A 352 14.38 -10.62 21.30
C SER A 352 14.30 -9.43 22.26
N SER A 353 15.43 -9.01 22.81
CA SER A 353 15.52 -7.65 23.36
C SER A 353 15.27 -6.59 22.28
N ASN A 354 14.94 -5.37 22.70
CA ASN A 354 14.81 -4.24 21.77
C ASN A 354 16.12 -4.02 21.02
N SER A 355 16.04 -3.75 19.71
CA SER A 355 17.17 -3.22 18.95
C SER A 355 17.70 -1.91 19.55
N SER A 356 18.84 -1.44 19.05
CA SER A 356 19.17 -0.02 19.19
C SER A 356 18.02 0.85 18.64
N THR A 357 17.76 1.98 19.28
CA THR A 357 16.75 2.93 18.80
C THR A 357 17.37 3.81 17.72
N VAL A 358 16.68 3.97 16.60
CA VAL A 358 17.00 4.99 15.60
C VAL A 358 15.98 6.12 15.67
N SER A 359 16.43 7.34 15.43
CA SER A 359 15.55 8.50 15.32
C SER A 359 15.51 8.96 13.86
N ALA A 360 14.31 9.27 13.36
CA ALA A 360 14.14 9.90 12.07
C ALA A 360 13.23 11.11 12.24
N THR A 361 13.69 12.27 11.77
CA THR A 361 12.80 13.42 11.56
C THR A 361 12.32 13.37 10.12
N THR A 362 11.00 13.21 9.93
CA THR A 362 10.39 13.33 8.61
C THR A 362 10.85 14.62 7.96
N ASP A 363 10.98 14.59 6.64
CA ASP A 363 11.38 15.80 5.94
C ASP A 363 10.36 16.89 6.19
N SER A 364 10.80 18.13 6.00
CA SER A 364 9.89 19.23 5.89
C SER A 364 8.81 18.86 4.89
N GLY A 365 7.57 19.08 5.28
CA GLY A 365 6.44 19.03 4.37
C GLY A 365 6.81 19.92 3.21
N THR A 366 7.10 19.33 2.06
CA THR A 366 7.18 20.07 0.82
C THR A 366 5.77 20.57 0.57
N THR A 367 5.48 21.79 1.04
CA THR A 367 4.56 22.70 0.36
C THR A 367 5.25 23.31 -0.85
N THR A 368 6.25 22.65 -1.42
CA THR A 368 6.39 22.63 -2.88
C THR A 368 5.39 21.60 -3.41
N PRO A 369 4.14 22.00 -3.74
CA PRO A 369 3.49 21.31 -4.83
C PRO A 369 4.45 21.33 -6.03
N PRO A 370 4.36 20.36 -6.95
CA PRO A 370 5.23 20.35 -8.13
C PRO A 370 5.27 21.76 -8.71
N THR A 371 6.46 22.33 -8.88
CA THR A 371 6.60 23.72 -9.33
C THR A 371 5.93 23.95 -10.68
N ASN A 372 5.63 22.88 -11.42
CA ASN A 372 4.76 22.83 -12.58
C ASN A 372 3.59 21.87 -12.32
N CYS A 373 2.39 22.41 -12.17
CA CYS A 373 1.16 21.66 -11.98
C CYS A 373 0.68 21.00 -13.26
N VAL A 374 0.80 21.73 -14.37
CA VAL A 374 0.37 21.26 -15.70
C VAL A 374 1.37 21.76 -16.73
N ASN A 375 1.67 20.89 -17.70
CA ASN A 375 2.46 21.18 -18.87
C ASN A 375 1.75 20.60 -20.10
N GLU A 376 1.45 21.45 -21.09
CA GLU A 376 0.78 21.14 -22.33
C GLU A 376 1.64 21.62 -23.51
N THR A 377 2.16 20.65 -24.26
CA THR A 377 3.02 20.85 -25.44
C THR A 377 2.24 20.75 -26.75
N PHE A 378 0.94 20.47 -26.70
CA PHE A 378 0.01 20.28 -27.82
C PHE A 378 0.36 19.11 -28.75
N GLU A 379 1.35 18.30 -28.37
CA GLU A 379 1.83 17.18 -29.19
C GLU A 379 0.83 16.04 -29.30
N THR A 380 -0.02 15.87 -28.28
CA THR A 380 -1.05 14.83 -28.22
C THR A 380 -2.36 15.21 -28.91
N ILE A 381 -2.44 16.39 -29.56
CA ILE A 381 -3.58 16.72 -30.43
C ILE A 381 -3.71 15.61 -31.50
N PRO A 382 -4.91 14.98 -31.63
CA PRO A 382 -5.15 13.89 -32.56
C PRO A 382 -4.69 14.19 -33.98
N THR A 383 -4.05 13.20 -34.60
CA THR A 383 -3.39 13.29 -35.89
C THR A 383 -4.38 13.50 -37.03
N GLY A 384 -4.53 14.77 -37.42
CA GLY A 384 -5.15 15.20 -38.66
C GLY A 384 -4.96 16.71 -38.74
N THR A 385 -3.98 17.18 -39.52
CA THR A 385 -3.84 18.60 -39.83
C THR A 385 -5.10 19.03 -40.59
N SER A 386 -5.98 19.75 -39.90
CA SER A 386 -7.28 20.14 -40.45
C SER A 386 -7.41 21.64 -40.39
N SER A 387 -7.66 22.25 -41.55
CA SER A 387 -7.99 23.67 -41.71
C SER A 387 -9.43 24.00 -41.30
N SER A 388 -10.26 23.00 -41.06
CA SER A 388 -11.64 23.16 -40.60
C SER A 388 -11.70 23.55 -39.13
N TYR A 389 -12.50 24.57 -38.84
CA TYR A 389 -12.83 24.99 -37.49
C TYR A 389 -13.86 24.05 -36.87
N SER A 390 -13.50 23.43 -35.76
CA SER A 390 -14.40 22.58 -34.98
C SER A 390 -13.99 22.58 -33.51
N THR A 391 -14.81 21.97 -32.67
CA THR A 391 -14.35 21.61 -31.32
C THR A 391 -13.29 20.51 -31.41
N ARG A 392 -12.19 20.68 -30.68
CA ARG A 392 -11.08 19.71 -30.57
C ARG A 392 -10.92 19.33 -29.10
N THR A 393 -10.81 18.04 -28.83
CA THR A 393 -10.58 17.51 -27.48
C THR A 393 -9.41 16.54 -27.51
N TRP A 394 -8.50 16.67 -26.56
CA TRP A 394 -7.36 15.78 -26.37
C TRP A 394 -6.95 15.74 -24.90
N THR A 395 -6.07 14.81 -24.55
CA THR A 395 -5.60 14.65 -23.17
C THR A 395 -4.07 14.68 -23.14
N ASN A 396 -3.51 15.39 -22.16
CA ASN A 396 -2.08 15.41 -21.87
C ASN A 396 -1.87 15.47 -20.36
N GLY A 397 -0.95 14.66 -19.82
CA GLY A 397 -0.62 14.66 -18.38
C GLY A 397 -1.82 14.46 -17.44
N GLY A 398 -2.86 13.75 -17.87
CA GLY A 398 -4.10 13.55 -17.10
C GLY A 398 -5.09 14.72 -17.14
N ILE A 399 -4.80 15.80 -17.87
CA ILE A 399 -5.70 16.93 -18.12
C ILE A 399 -6.33 16.78 -19.50
N THR A 400 -7.66 16.88 -19.56
CA THR A 400 -8.41 16.94 -20.82
C THR A 400 -8.56 18.38 -21.25
N TRP A 401 -8.20 18.68 -22.49
CA TRP A 401 -8.28 19.99 -23.11
C TRP A 401 -9.39 20.04 -24.13
N THR A 402 -10.11 21.15 -24.18
CA THR A 402 -11.16 21.41 -25.18
C THR A 402 -10.94 22.77 -25.80
N ALA A 403 -10.74 22.81 -27.12
CA ALA A 403 -10.66 24.04 -27.89
C ALA A 403 -11.89 24.17 -28.80
N THR A 404 -12.65 25.26 -28.69
CA THR A 404 -13.79 25.54 -29.57
C THR A 404 -13.38 26.44 -30.73
N ASP A 405 -14.12 26.38 -31.84
CA ASP A 405 -13.83 27.13 -33.08
C ASP A 405 -12.33 27.10 -33.45
N ALA A 406 -11.77 25.89 -33.48
CA ALA A 406 -10.34 25.67 -33.55
C ALA A 406 -9.91 24.76 -34.71
N ARG A 407 -8.70 25.00 -35.22
CA ARG A 407 -8.02 24.25 -36.30
C ARG A 407 -6.61 23.82 -35.88
N THR A 408 -6.07 22.80 -36.54
CA THR A 408 -4.86 22.06 -36.10
C THR A 408 -3.74 22.01 -37.15
N ASP A 409 -3.90 22.71 -38.27
CA ASP A 409 -2.97 22.71 -39.41
C ASP A 409 -1.92 23.84 -39.36
N GLN A 410 -1.93 24.65 -38.30
CA GLN A 410 -0.94 25.71 -38.08
C GLN A 410 -0.06 25.34 -36.88
N THR A 411 1.20 25.76 -36.91
CA THR A 411 2.20 25.42 -35.89
C THR A 411 2.87 26.68 -35.37
N ILE A 412 3.22 26.77 -34.10
CA ILE A 412 4.22 27.78 -33.64
C ILE A 412 5.60 27.14 -33.67
N SER A 413 5.71 25.98 -33.02
CA SER A 413 6.86 25.08 -33.11
C SER A 413 6.52 23.88 -34.02
N ASN A 414 6.26 22.71 -33.42
CA ASN A 414 5.91 21.47 -34.12
C ASN A 414 4.39 21.28 -34.24
N LYS A 415 3.63 21.47 -33.15
CA LYS A 415 2.16 21.53 -33.17
C LYS A 415 1.66 22.77 -32.43
N ALA A 416 0.45 23.20 -32.76
CA ALA A 416 -0.25 24.23 -32.01
C ALA A 416 -1.77 24.07 -32.24
N ILE A 417 -2.57 24.57 -31.31
CA ILE A 417 -4.01 24.73 -31.53
C ILE A 417 -4.28 26.17 -31.96
N THR A 418 -4.98 26.37 -33.08
CA THR A 418 -5.32 27.73 -33.56
C THR A 418 -6.80 28.01 -33.36
N VAL A 419 -7.09 29.00 -32.54
CA VAL A 419 -8.46 29.40 -32.14
C VAL A 419 -8.87 30.66 -32.90
N ARG A 420 -10.14 30.73 -33.33
CA ARG A 420 -10.75 31.93 -33.94
C ARG A 420 -11.69 32.64 -32.96
N ASP A 421 -12.99 32.34 -32.96
CA ASP A 421 -14.00 32.94 -32.06
C ASP A 421 -14.34 31.99 -30.89
N GLY A 422 -13.33 31.24 -30.45
CA GLY A 422 -13.49 30.20 -29.45
C GLY A 422 -12.55 30.38 -28.28
N SER A 423 -12.48 29.33 -27.46
CA SER A 423 -11.62 29.30 -26.29
C SER A 423 -10.86 27.97 -26.20
N LEU A 424 -9.76 27.98 -25.46
CA LEU A 424 -9.06 26.79 -25.00
C LEU A 424 -9.33 26.61 -23.51
N LYS A 425 -9.88 25.47 -23.11
CA LYS A 425 -10.24 25.17 -21.71
C LYS A 425 -9.66 23.84 -21.23
N SER A 426 -9.15 23.82 -20.01
CA SER A 426 -8.70 22.61 -19.32
C SER A 426 -9.84 21.96 -18.51
N SER A 427 -9.72 20.65 -18.26
CA SER A 427 -10.41 19.97 -17.16
C SER A 427 -9.83 20.40 -15.81
N SER A 428 -10.47 19.98 -14.72
CA SER A 428 -10.04 20.32 -13.36
C SER A 428 -8.67 19.71 -13.05
N SER A 429 -7.72 20.53 -12.57
CA SER A 429 -6.46 20.09 -11.98
C SER A 429 -6.45 20.31 -10.46
N ALA A 430 -5.83 19.40 -9.71
CA ALA A 430 -5.56 19.62 -8.29
C ALA A 430 -4.42 20.64 -8.08
N ASN A 431 -4.21 21.09 -6.84
CA ASN A 431 -3.04 21.87 -6.37
C ASN A 431 -2.96 23.36 -6.79
N GLY A 432 -4.05 23.95 -7.27
CA GLY A 432 -4.15 25.39 -7.52
C GLY A 432 -3.27 25.91 -8.66
N ILE A 433 -3.21 27.23 -8.81
CA ILE A 433 -2.41 27.92 -9.83
C ILE A 433 -1.74 29.18 -9.26
N GLY A 434 -0.41 29.24 -9.36
CA GLY A 434 0.42 30.37 -8.94
C GLY A 434 0.78 31.31 -10.10
N SER A 435 1.15 30.75 -11.25
CA SER A 435 1.45 31.50 -12.48
C SER A 435 1.11 30.68 -13.72
N LEU A 436 0.77 31.33 -14.83
CA LEU A 436 0.46 30.71 -16.12
C LEU A 436 1.43 31.22 -17.18
N THR A 437 2.05 30.33 -17.94
CA THR A 437 2.90 30.64 -19.10
C THR A 437 2.28 30.06 -20.37
N VAL A 438 2.21 30.86 -21.44
CA VAL A 438 1.63 30.46 -22.73
C VAL A 438 2.39 31.11 -23.87
N THR A 439 2.59 30.39 -24.97
CA THR A 439 3.09 30.97 -26.23
C THR A 439 1.96 31.18 -27.21
N THR A 440 1.85 32.38 -27.79
CA THR A 440 0.81 32.73 -28.76
C THR A 440 1.39 33.34 -30.02
N GLN A 441 0.69 33.16 -31.15
CA GLN A 441 1.03 33.82 -32.41
C GLN A 441 -0.20 34.00 -33.30
N LEU A 442 -0.42 35.20 -33.81
CA LEU A 442 -1.41 35.51 -34.84
C LEU A 442 -0.94 34.95 -36.19
N LYS A 443 -1.69 34.01 -36.77
CA LYS A 443 -1.28 33.27 -37.98
C LYS A 443 -1.80 33.83 -39.29
N PHE A 444 -2.81 34.68 -39.23
CA PHE A 444 -3.50 35.22 -40.41
C PHE A 444 -3.60 36.75 -40.31
N SER A 445 -4.03 37.40 -41.39
CA SER A 445 -4.31 38.84 -41.39
C SER A 445 -5.28 39.20 -40.26
N GLY A 446 -4.88 40.16 -39.43
CA GLY A 446 -5.63 40.61 -38.26
C GLY A 446 -4.83 41.67 -37.52
N SER A 447 -5.36 42.10 -36.37
CA SER A 447 -4.68 43.05 -35.48
C SER A 447 -4.15 42.34 -34.24
N ASN A 448 -3.13 42.92 -33.61
CA ASN A 448 -2.68 42.49 -32.28
C ASN A 448 -3.85 42.55 -31.29
N GLY A 449 -3.83 41.66 -30.29
CA GLY A 449 -4.91 41.55 -29.32
C GLY A 449 -4.50 40.72 -28.11
N THR A 450 -5.49 40.29 -27.33
CA THR A 450 -5.28 39.48 -26.12
C THR A 450 -6.29 38.34 -26.00
N PHE A 451 -5.88 37.26 -25.34
CA PHE A 451 -6.80 36.33 -24.69
C PHE A 451 -7.10 36.81 -23.27
N ASN A 452 -8.35 36.70 -22.83
CA ASN A 452 -8.68 36.76 -21.42
C ASN A 452 -8.30 35.41 -20.77
N VAL A 453 -7.66 35.46 -19.61
CA VAL A 453 -7.33 34.26 -18.83
C VAL A 453 -8.30 34.15 -17.69
N LEU A 454 -9.09 33.07 -17.66
CA LEU A 454 -10.04 32.79 -16.59
C LEU A 454 -9.59 31.56 -15.79
N VAL A 455 -9.61 31.68 -14.48
CA VAL A 455 -9.42 30.57 -13.53
C VAL A 455 -10.71 30.36 -12.78
N ASN A 456 -11.28 29.15 -12.89
CA ASN A 456 -12.59 28.82 -12.33
C ASN A 456 -13.71 29.80 -12.76
N GLY A 457 -13.61 30.34 -13.98
CA GLY A 457 -14.55 31.30 -14.54
C GLY A 457 -14.31 32.77 -14.16
N THR A 458 -13.33 33.06 -13.29
CA THR A 458 -12.96 34.44 -12.92
C THR A 458 -11.75 34.89 -13.73
N GLN A 459 -11.82 36.06 -14.36
CA GLN A 459 -10.68 36.61 -15.10
C GLN A 459 -9.53 37.01 -14.16
N VAL A 460 -8.32 36.51 -14.42
CA VAL A 460 -7.11 36.73 -13.61
C VAL A 460 -6.02 37.51 -14.35
N GLY A 461 -6.19 37.74 -15.65
CA GLY A 461 -5.25 38.50 -16.48
C GLY A 461 -5.51 38.32 -17.96
N THR A 462 -4.55 38.76 -18.78
CA THR A 462 -4.62 38.65 -20.24
C THR A 462 -3.29 38.20 -20.83
N ILE A 463 -3.33 37.40 -21.90
CA ILE A 463 -2.14 37.00 -22.67
C ILE A 463 -2.18 37.70 -24.02
N PRO A 464 -1.19 38.54 -24.37
CA PRO A 464 -1.13 39.20 -25.67
C PRO A 464 -0.83 38.20 -26.78
N TYR A 465 -1.17 38.58 -28.01
CA TYR A 465 -0.73 37.91 -29.23
C TYR A 465 -0.44 38.93 -30.32
N SER A 466 0.51 38.61 -31.19
CA SER A 466 0.89 39.39 -32.37
C SER A 466 1.35 38.46 -33.49
N THR A 467 1.72 39.01 -34.65
CA THR A 467 2.33 38.22 -35.74
C THR A 467 3.64 37.54 -35.33
N THR A 468 4.32 38.05 -34.30
CA THR A 468 5.51 37.44 -33.71
C THR A 468 5.12 36.50 -32.57
N ALA A 469 5.61 35.26 -32.62
CA ALA A 469 5.41 34.30 -31.54
C ALA A 469 5.96 34.86 -30.23
N THR A 470 5.13 34.91 -29.19
CA THR A 470 5.48 35.53 -27.91
C THR A 470 5.09 34.59 -26.78
N THR A 471 6.04 34.24 -25.91
CA THR A 471 5.78 33.53 -24.66
C THR A 471 5.53 34.55 -23.56
N THR A 472 4.35 34.49 -22.95
CA THR A 472 3.95 35.39 -21.86
C THR A 472 3.67 34.61 -20.60
N THR A 473 4.13 35.14 -19.46
CA THR A 473 3.83 34.60 -18.12
C THR A 473 2.99 35.60 -17.32
N ILE A 474 1.82 35.15 -16.83
CA ILE A 474 1.04 35.84 -15.80
C ILE A 474 1.47 35.27 -14.45
N ASN A 475 2.10 36.10 -13.63
CA ASN A 475 2.49 35.74 -12.28
C ASN A 475 1.42 36.12 -11.25
N ASN A 476 1.53 35.59 -10.04
CA ASN A 476 0.72 35.97 -8.88
C ASN A 476 -0.80 35.72 -9.04
N ILE A 477 -1.19 34.71 -9.81
CA ILE A 477 -2.60 34.29 -9.95
C ILE A 477 -3.11 33.77 -8.59
N ASN A 478 -2.29 32.96 -7.92
CA ASN A 478 -2.42 32.57 -6.52
C ASN A 478 -3.79 32.02 -6.09
N VAL A 479 -4.43 31.20 -6.93
CA VAL A 479 -5.70 30.53 -6.62
C VAL A 479 -5.42 29.14 -6.07
N SER A 480 -5.97 28.83 -4.89
CA SER A 480 -5.84 27.52 -4.24
C SER A 480 -6.92 26.53 -4.67
N GLY A 481 -6.73 25.25 -4.31
CA GLY A 481 -7.72 24.20 -4.54
C GLY A 481 -7.75 23.69 -5.98
N ASN A 482 -8.85 23.06 -6.38
CA ASN A 482 -9.02 22.55 -7.73
C ASN A 482 -9.30 23.69 -8.71
N VAL A 483 -8.61 23.70 -9.86
CA VAL A 483 -8.69 24.79 -10.83
C VAL A 483 -8.94 24.31 -12.26
N THR A 484 -9.71 25.08 -13.02
CA THR A 484 -9.81 25.00 -14.48
C THR A 484 -9.30 26.30 -15.09
N VAL A 485 -8.47 26.23 -16.13
CA VAL A 485 -7.93 27.39 -16.85
C VAL A 485 -8.64 27.51 -18.21
N THR A 486 -9.06 28.72 -18.57
CA THR A 486 -9.63 29.05 -19.89
C THR A 486 -8.89 30.23 -20.51
N LEU A 487 -8.46 30.10 -21.76
CA LEU A 487 -8.02 31.20 -22.62
C LEU A 487 -9.17 31.52 -23.57
N ASP A 488 -9.79 32.69 -23.37
CA ASP A 488 -10.95 33.13 -24.14
C ASP A 488 -10.54 34.24 -25.11
N ASN A 489 -10.74 34.02 -26.41
CA ASN A 489 -10.25 34.98 -27.41
C ASN A 489 -11.15 36.22 -27.42
N ASN A 490 -10.56 37.38 -27.16
CA ASN A 490 -11.30 38.64 -27.15
C ASN A 490 -11.52 39.22 -28.58
N SER A 491 -11.48 38.36 -29.61
CA SER A 491 -11.66 38.73 -31.01
C SER A 491 -12.45 37.65 -31.74
N ALA A 492 -13.49 38.06 -32.46
CA ALA A 492 -14.32 37.16 -33.26
C ALA A 492 -13.70 36.76 -34.60
N SER A 493 -12.56 37.35 -34.99
CA SER A 493 -11.98 37.17 -36.34
C SER A 493 -10.50 36.79 -36.35
N ASN A 494 -9.74 37.14 -35.31
CA ASN A 494 -8.32 36.83 -35.23
C ASN A 494 -8.12 35.32 -35.05
N ARG A 495 -7.09 34.78 -35.71
CA ARG A 495 -6.79 33.34 -35.71
C ARG A 495 -5.43 33.14 -35.07
N VAL A 496 -5.46 32.74 -33.81
CA VAL A 496 -4.29 32.77 -32.94
C VAL A 496 -3.90 31.35 -32.56
N ALA A 497 -2.69 30.97 -32.94
CA ALA A 497 -2.07 29.73 -32.50
C ALA A 497 -1.66 29.84 -31.03
N ILE A 498 -1.84 28.76 -30.28
CA ILE A 498 -1.46 28.61 -28.87
C ILE A 498 -0.57 27.36 -28.79
N ASP A 499 0.58 27.51 -28.13
CA ASP A 499 1.58 26.46 -27.95
C ASP A 499 2.29 26.60 -26.57
N ASN A 500 2.95 25.54 -26.11
CA ASN A 500 3.79 25.49 -24.90
C ASN A 500 3.12 26.17 -23.68
N LEU A 501 1.98 25.63 -23.25
CA LEU A 501 1.23 26.14 -22.11
C LEU A 501 1.62 25.38 -20.84
N SER A 502 1.99 26.09 -19.79
CA SER A 502 2.25 25.48 -18.48
C SER A 502 1.80 26.38 -17.33
N TRP A 503 1.46 25.81 -16.18
CA TRP A 503 1.27 26.61 -14.98
C TRP A 503 1.92 26.00 -13.75
N ALA A 504 2.41 26.90 -12.90
CA ALA A 504 2.93 26.55 -11.59
C ALA A 504 1.78 26.32 -10.61
N CYS A 505 1.91 25.34 -9.72
CA CYS A 505 0.96 25.16 -8.64
C CYS A 505 0.95 26.35 -7.67
N TYR A 506 -0.15 26.55 -6.96
CA TYR A 506 -0.20 27.53 -5.86
C TYR A 506 0.32 26.89 -4.57
N SER A 507 1.48 27.32 -4.10
CA SER A 507 2.17 26.78 -2.91
C SER A 507 1.76 27.39 -1.57
N GLY A 508 0.75 28.28 -1.54
CA GLY A 508 0.31 28.95 -0.31
C GLY A 508 1.32 29.94 0.28
N THR A 509 2.41 30.25 -0.44
CA THR A 509 3.40 31.25 -0.04
C THR A 509 3.61 32.24 -1.18
N ALA A 510 2.96 33.40 -1.11
CA ALA A 510 3.35 34.54 -1.91
C ALA A 510 4.71 35.06 -1.41
N LYS A 511 5.82 34.39 -1.77
CA LYS A 511 7.10 35.08 -1.88
C LYS A 511 7.03 35.87 -3.18
N GLN A 512 6.93 37.19 -3.08
CA GLN A 512 7.27 38.07 -4.19
C GLN A 512 8.66 37.67 -4.69
N SER A 513 8.72 37.01 -5.84
CA SER A 513 9.96 36.84 -6.58
C SER A 513 10.19 38.15 -7.32
N ASN A 514 10.84 39.10 -6.67
CA ASN A 514 11.59 40.10 -7.41
C ASN A 514 12.81 39.38 -7.96
N THR A 515 12.82 39.18 -9.28
CA THR A 515 14.01 38.88 -10.07
C THR A 515 15.13 39.82 -9.66
N VAL A 516 16.20 39.27 -9.08
CA VAL A 516 17.48 39.97 -8.95
C VAL A 516 18.52 39.12 -9.66
N SER A 517 18.77 39.52 -10.90
CA SER A 517 20.09 39.40 -11.52
C SER A 517 21.13 39.96 -10.55
N SER A 518 22.13 39.13 -10.24
CA SER A 518 23.51 39.51 -9.87
C SER A 518 23.70 40.97 -9.47
N GLU A 519 23.78 41.25 -8.16
CA GLU A 519 24.85 42.02 -7.50
C GLU A 519 24.46 42.48 -6.07
N LEU A 520 25.49 42.50 -5.21
CA LEU A 520 25.62 43.22 -3.93
C LEU A 520 24.96 42.65 -2.65
N LYS A 521 25.84 42.22 -1.73
CA LYS A 521 25.60 42.04 -0.29
C LYS A 521 25.07 43.35 0.32
N ILE A 522 23.89 43.31 0.94
CA ILE A 522 23.51 44.19 2.05
C ILE A 522 22.81 43.32 3.09
N GLU A 523 23.36 43.28 4.31
CA GLU A 523 22.67 42.71 5.47
C GLU A 523 21.43 43.57 5.76
N ALA A 524 20.24 43.08 5.41
CA ALA A 524 19.00 43.69 5.85
C ALA A 524 18.82 43.37 7.35
N GLU A 525 18.87 44.40 8.21
CA GLU A 525 18.63 44.28 9.64
C GLU A 525 17.22 43.76 9.91
N THR A 526 17.10 42.47 10.21
CA THR A 526 15.84 41.86 10.62
C THR A 526 15.40 42.37 11.99
N LEU A 527 14.11 42.68 12.14
CA LEU A 527 13.54 43.09 13.44
C LEU A 527 13.60 41.92 14.44
N GLN A 528 14.05 42.16 15.67
CA GLN A 528 14.17 41.13 16.71
C GLN A 528 13.74 41.66 18.07
N VAL A 529 13.07 40.83 18.89
CA VAL A 529 12.78 41.15 20.29
C VAL A 529 13.97 40.79 21.18
N TYR A 530 14.42 41.71 22.03
CA TYR A 530 15.50 41.49 22.98
C TYR A 530 15.25 42.25 24.31
N PRO A 531 15.66 41.72 25.47
CA PRO A 531 15.94 40.30 25.69
C PRO A 531 14.69 39.46 25.45
N ASN A 532 14.87 38.21 25.06
CA ASN A 532 13.78 37.23 24.99
C ASN A 532 14.25 35.98 25.74
N PRO A 533 13.72 35.67 26.93
CA PRO A 533 12.50 36.22 27.55
C PRO A 533 12.61 37.64 28.14
N ILE A 534 11.48 38.37 28.19
CA ILE A 534 11.35 39.68 28.83
C ILE A 534 10.95 39.54 30.30
N SER A 535 11.47 40.42 31.16
CA SER A 535 11.20 40.42 32.62
C SER A 535 10.60 41.73 33.16
N ASN A 536 10.73 42.83 32.42
CA ASN A 536 10.45 44.19 32.95
C ASN A 536 9.16 44.80 32.41
N GLN A 537 8.22 43.99 31.91
CA GLN A 537 6.97 44.45 31.27
C GLN A 537 7.20 45.47 30.13
N GLU A 538 8.36 45.36 29.47
CA GLU A 538 8.77 46.21 28.36
C GLU A 538 9.46 45.35 27.30
N ILE A 539 9.04 45.51 26.04
CA ILE A 539 9.58 44.77 24.88
C ILE A 539 10.54 45.70 24.15
N PHE A 540 11.82 45.35 24.01
CA PHE A 540 12.70 46.09 23.08
C PHE A 540 12.77 45.41 21.72
N VAL A 541 12.75 46.21 20.66
CA VAL A 541 12.82 45.75 19.26
C VAL A 541 14.11 46.29 18.63
N LYS A 542 15.01 45.39 18.28
CA LYS A 542 16.24 45.68 17.52
C LYS A 542 15.91 45.69 16.02
N GLY A 543 16.46 46.64 15.26
CA GLY A 543 16.26 46.82 13.80
C GLY A 543 15.60 48.17 13.46
N ASP A 544 15.22 48.38 12.19
CA ASP A 544 14.62 49.65 11.75
C ASP A 544 13.14 49.79 12.14
N THR A 545 12.89 50.54 13.20
CA THR A 545 11.55 50.75 13.79
C THR A 545 10.89 52.05 13.35
N LYS A 546 11.57 52.90 12.57
CA LYS A 546 11.18 54.31 12.33
C LYS A 546 9.83 54.47 11.65
N ASN A 547 9.44 53.48 10.83
CA ASN A 547 8.22 53.53 10.03
C ASN A 547 7.06 52.71 10.60
N ILE A 548 7.23 52.09 11.78
CA ILE A 548 6.20 51.24 12.35
C ILE A 548 5.08 52.09 12.94
N GLN A 549 3.87 51.94 12.38
CA GLN A 549 2.71 52.73 12.76
C GLN A 549 1.86 52.06 13.83
N LYS A 550 1.89 50.73 13.91
CA LYS A 550 1.05 49.98 14.84
C LYS A 550 1.76 48.76 15.42
N ALA A 551 1.63 48.58 16.73
CA ALA A 551 2.00 47.35 17.42
C ALA A 551 0.76 46.67 18.04
N GLU A 552 0.64 45.37 17.84
CA GLU A 552 -0.41 44.54 18.42
C GLU A 552 0.20 43.30 19.07
N ILE A 553 -0.18 43.04 20.32
CA ILE A 553 0.27 41.86 21.08
C ILE A 553 -0.87 40.85 21.10
N TYR A 554 -0.58 39.61 20.71
CA TYR A 554 -1.54 38.50 20.69
C TYR A 554 -1.08 37.38 21.63
N ASN A 555 -2.03 36.69 22.26
CA ASN A 555 -1.77 35.38 22.85
C ASN A 555 -1.73 34.28 21.76
N LEU A 556 -1.37 33.05 22.12
CA LEU A 556 -1.29 31.93 21.16
C LEU A 556 -2.66 31.53 20.57
N GLN A 557 -3.76 31.91 21.20
CA GLN A 557 -5.12 31.73 20.69
C GLN A 557 -5.55 32.84 19.71
N GLY A 558 -4.66 33.79 19.36
CA GLY A 558 -4.95 34.87 18.42
C GLY A 558 -5.80 36.01 19.00
N LYS A 559 -6.02 36.05 20.32
CA LYS A 559 -6.70 37.16 20.99
C LYS A 559 -5.73 38.34 21.16
N VAL A 560 -6.14 39.53 20.72
CA VAL A 560 -5.42 40.78 20.95
C VAL A 560 -5.43 41.10 22.45
N MET A 561 -4.23 41.19 23.04
CA MET A 561 -4.01 41.53 24.45
C MET A 561 -3.77 43.03 24.63
N GLN A 562 -3.09 43.67 23.66
CA GLN A 562 -2.80 45.10 23.69
C GLN A 562 -2.55 45.63 22.27
N THR A 563 -3.02 46.84 21.99
CA THR A 563 -2.71 47.60 20.78
C THR A 563 -2.05 48.92 21.17
N VAL A 564 -1.01 49.31 20.45
CA VAL A 564 -0.27 50.56 20.62
C VAL A 564 -0.08 51.21 19.26
N ASP A 565 -0.65 52.39 19.07
CA ASP A 565 -0.44 53.19 17.87
C ASP A 565 0.84 54.04 18.03
N GLN A 566 1.60 54.15 16.94
CA GLN A 566 2.91 54.81 16.86
C GLN A 566 3.88 54.36 17.99
N PRO A 567 4.16 53.05 18.12
CA PRO A 567 4.86 52.47 19.26
C PRO A 567 6.26 53.06 19.52
N PHE A 568 6.94 53.58 18.49
CA PHE A 568 8.32 54.05 18.58
C PHE A 568 8.49 55.56 18.34
N LYS A 569 7.41 56.35 18.45
CA LYS A 569 7.39 57.79 18.14
C LYS A 569 8.47 58.63 18.87
N ASN A 570 8.90 58.19 20.05
CA ASN A 570 9.87 58.91 20.89
C ASN A 570 11.31 58.36 20.76
N SER A 571 11.64 57.66 19.68
CA SER A 571 12.95 57.02 19.46
C SER A 571 13.35 56.01 20.54
N ARG A 572 12.40 55.59 21.39
CA ARG A 572 12.56 54.45 22.29
C ARG A 572 12.17 53.24 21.47
N ASN A 573 13.11 52.35 21.18
CA ASN A 573 12.86 51.06 20.55
C ASN A 573 12.16 50.08 21.51
N SER A 574 11.20 50.56 22.30
CA SER A 574 10.54 49.80 23.34
C SER A 574 9.02 50.00 23.37
N ILE A 575 8.31 48.95 23.76
CA ILE A 575 6.84 48.93 23.93
C ILE A 575 6.53 48.49 25.36
N ARG A 576 5.85 49.34 26.13
CA ARG A 576 5.37 48.98 27.47
C ARG A 576 4.15 48.07 27.40
N ILE A 577 4.16 47.03 28.21
CA ILE A 577 3.12 46.02 28.29
C ILE A 577 2.19 46.31 29.47
N LYS A 578 0.88 46.14 29.26
CA LYS A 578 -0.12 46.04 30.33
C LYS A 578 -0.08 44.63 30.89
N SER A 579 0.06 44.47 32.21
CA SER A 579 0.21 43.21 32.95
C SER A 579 -0.20 41.95 32.17
N LEU A 580 0.78 41.32 31.51
CA LEU A 580 0.63 40.02 30.86
C LEU A 580 1.09 38.94 31.83
N GLU A 581 0.35 37.83 31.88
CA GLU A 581 0.78 36.64 32.62
C GLU A 581 2.01 36.00 31.95
N GLN A 582 2.75 35.21 32.73
CA GLN A 582 3.89 34.44 32.24
C GLN A 582 3.45 33.54 31.06
N GLY A 583 4.14 33.63 29.92
CA GLY A 583 3.71 32.92 28.72
C GLY A 583 4.36 33.37 27.42
N ILE A 584 3.92 32.76 26.32
CA ILE A 584 4.40 33.06 24.96
C ILE A 584 3.39 33.95 24.24
N TYR A 585 3.89 35.00 23.59
CA TYR A 585 3.08 35.99 22.88
C TYR A 585 3.66 36.30 21.50
N LEU A 586 2.82 36.85 20.63
CA LEU A 586 3.20 37.37 19.32
C LEU A 586 3.08 38.90 19.34
N LEU A 587 4.13 39.60 18.91
CA LEU A 587 4.16 41.03 18.66
C LEU A 587 4.08 41.25 17.15
N LYS A 588 2.96 41.79 16.68
CA LYS A 588 2.78 42.23 15.30
C LYS A 588 3.11 43.71 15.18
N LEU A 589 4.05 44.04 14.31
CA LEU A 589 4.50 45.39 13.98
C LEU A 589 4.20 45.62 12.49
N ASP A 590 3.07 46.24 12.19
CA ASP A 590 2.51 46.34 10.84
C ASP A 590 2.53 44.99 10.06
N GLN A 591 3.51 44.80 9.17
CA GLN A 591 3.68 43.59 8.34
C GLN A 591 4.64 42.54 8.94
N SER A 592 5.30 42.85 10.07
CA SER A 592 6.25 41.95 10.74
C SER A 592 5.61 41.30 11.96
N THR A 593 5.88 40.02 12.20
CA THR A 593 5.41 39.31 13.42
C THR A 593 6.61 38.69 14.13
N LEU A 594 6.78 39.05 15.40
CA LEU A 594 7.88 38.60 16.27
C LEU A 594 7.31 37.79 17.44
N LYS A 595 8.02 36.74 17.87
CA LYS A 595 7.64 35.94 19.05
C LYS A 595 8.45 36.40 20.26
N PHE A 596 7.80 36.54 21.41
CA PHE A 596 8.48 36.83 22.68
C PHE A 596 7.86 36.07 23.86
N ILE A 597 8.64 35.92 24.93
CA ILE A 597 8.27 35.18 26.13
C ILE A 597 8.27 36.15 27.32
N VAL A 598 7.16 36.23 28.06
CA VAL A 598 7.06 36.93 29.35
C VAL A 598 7.44 35.95 30.45
N LYS A 599 8.45 36.30 31.27
CA LYS A 599 8.85 35.51 32.44
C LYS A 599 8.04 35.82 33.67
#